data_AF-A0AAD5V2R8-F1
#
_entry.id   AF-A0AAD5V2R8-F1
#
_cell.length_a   1.000
_cell.length_b   1.000
_cell.length_c   1.000
_cell.angle_alpha   90.00
_cell.angle_beta   90.00
_cell.angle_gamma   90.00
#
_symmetry.space_group_name_H-M   'P 1'
#
loop_
_entity.id
_entity.type
_entity.pdbx_description
1 polymer ?
#
loop_
_entity_poly.entity_id
_entity_poly.type
_entity_poly.pdbx_seq_one_letter_code
_entity_poly.pdbx_strand_id
1 'polypeptide(L)'
;MWPTICGAIHDTRRHNAAHDFRELRRYEEALECENENVTLTLILAKDDPDIYRPLLSDALNNAASDLCQLRRREEALEYDIKHVNLTRILAEESDAFLPILADALSFTILDLVKLGRLREALVYEKENVKLIRVLPKEDRILFHSLLVNTLSNTVSALNILGRYEEALYFSKENVEILHILAEEVPKTFRPKLVSALSHTVSRLMQLQRREEALDYSEENVEIIRILAKEDPYTFRPKLVDALSQTASCLMQLQRREEALKYLKEKLKHRTPHPAEHPSTFCPRLADTRRNAASNISKFDSYRVGRHRGIDAPHGRPR
;
A
#
# COMPACT_ATOMS: atom_id res chain seq x y z
N MET A 1 36.93 -34.56 9.32
CA MET A 1 35.79 -35.31 8.73
C MET A 1 34.76 -35.79 9.77
N TRP A 2 35.15 -36.13 11.02
CA TRP A 2 34.19 -36.49 12.10
C TRP A 2 33.48 -35.32 12.83
N PRO A 3 34.10 -34.14 13.07
CA PRO A 3 33.42 -33.03 13.75
C PRO A 3 32.24 -32.46 12.95
N THR A 4 32.38 -32.40 11.63
CA THR A 4 31.40 -31.84 10.69
C THR A 4 30.11 -32.68 10.63
N ILE A 5 30.23 -34.00 10.69
CA ILE A 5 29.08 -34.93 10.65
C ILE A 5 28.31 -34.89 11.98
N CYS A 6 29.00 -34.87 13.12
CA CYS A 6 28.33 -34.69 14.42
C CYS A 6 27.66 -33.32 14.52
N GLY A 7 28.31 -32.25 14.04
CA GLY A 7 27.73 -30.91 13.99
C GLY A 7 26.44 -30.87 13.17
N ALA A 8 26.47 -31.39 11.94
CA ALA A 8 25.31 -31.43 11.05
C ALA A 8 24.15 -32.29 11.59
N ILE A 9 24.43 -33.46 12.18
CA ILE A 9 23.39 -34.31 12.78
C ILE A 9 22.76 -33.64 14.02
N HIS A 10 23.55 -32.92 14.81
CA HIS A 10 23.05 -32.16 15.94
C HIS A 10 22.24 -30.92 15.52
N ASP A 11 22.65 -30.25 14.45
CA ASP A 11 21.97 -29.11 13.85
C ASP A 11 20.57 -29.50 13.34
N THR A 12 20.48 -30.56 12.52
CA THR A 12 19.18 -31.05 12.02
C THR A 12 18.23 -31.50 13.13
N ARG A 13 18.74 -32.16 14.19
CA ARG A 13 17.90 -32.57 15.33
C ARG A 13 17.35 -31.39 16.12
N ARG A 14 18.16 -30.35 16.33
CA ARG A 14 17.73 -29.15 17.08
C ARG A 14 16.77 -28.30 16.27
N HIS A 15 17.03 -28.12 14.98
CA HIS A 15 16.12 -27.44 14.09
C HIS A 15 14.74 -28.13 14.06
N ASN A 16 14.73 -29.46 13.98
CA ASN A 16 13.49 -30.24 14.06
C ASN A 16 12.80 -30.09 15.43
N ALA A 17 13.55 -30.04 16.54
CA ALA A 17 12.97 -29.81 17.87
C ALA A 17 12.38 -28.41 18.01
N ALA A 18 13.05 -27.37 17.49
CA ALA A 18 12.52 -26.00 17.49
C ALA A 18 11.22 -25.91 16.68
N HIS A 19 11.17 -26.57 15.52
CA HIS A 19 9.96 -26.69 14.72
C HIS A 19 8.81 -27.35 15.49
N ASP A 20 9.07 -28.49 16.15
CA ASP A 20 8.06 -29.19 16.96
C ASP A 20 7.54 -28.31 18.12
N PHE A 21 8.42 -27.53 18.77
CA PHE A 21 7.99 -26.59 19.80
C PHE A 21 7.12 -25.45 19.25
N ARG A 22 7.41 -24.93 18.04
CA ARG A 22 6.57 -23.91 17.38
C ARG A 22 5.17 -24.43 17.08
N GLU A 23 5.04 -25.66 16.58
CA GLU A 23 3.73 -26.30 16.34
C GLU A 23 2.90 -26.40 17.62
N LEU A 24 3.57 -26.62 18.76
CA LEU A 24 2.96 -26.62 20.09
C LEU A 24 2.81 -25.22 20.72
N ARG A 25 3.19 -24.15 20.02
CA ARG A 25 3.22 -22.75 20.50
C ARG A 25 4.09 -22.54 21.75
N ARG A 26 5.12 -23.37 21.90
CA ARG A 26 6.11 -23.32 22.98
C ARG A 26 7.33 -22.51 22.51
N TYR A 27 7.11 -21.20 22.34
CA TYR A 27 8.06 -20.33 21.65
C TYR A 27 9.31 -20.01 22.49
N GLU A 28 9.23 -20.03 23.82
CA GLU A 28 10.42 -19.95 24.67
C GLU A 28 11.37 -21.13 24.41
N GLU A 29 10.86 -22.36 24.41
CA GLU A 29 11.69 -23.55 24.16
C GLU A 29 12.21 -23.61 22.72
N ALA A 30 11.40 -23.17 21.74
CA ALA A 30 11.84 -23.02 20.36
C ALA A 30 13.01 -22.02 20.26
N LEU A 31 12.88 -20.86 20.93
CA LEU A 31 13.91 -19.82 20.94
C LEU A 31 15.20 -20.27 21.64
N GLU A 32 15.11 -21.05 22.72
CA GLU A 32 16.30 -21.66 23.35
C GLU A 32 17.05 -22.55 22.36
N CYS A 33 16.34 -23.41 21.63
CA CYS A 33 16.93 -24.26 20.60
C CYS A 33 17.58 -23.44 19.48
N GLU A 34 16.92 -22.37 19.01
CA GLU A 34 17.48 -21.53 17.94
C GLU A 34 18.65 -20.68 18.40
N ASN A 35 18.69 -20.21 19.64
CA ASN A 35 19.85 -19.47 20.16
C ASN A 35 21.11 -20.36 20.21
N GLU A 36 20.95 -21.63 20.59
CA GLU A 36 22.03 -22.61 20.48
C GLU A 36 22.43 -22.81 19.02
N ASN A 37 21.44 -22.91 18.12
CA ASN A 37 21.68 -23.09 16.70
C ASN A 37 22.47 -21.93 16.08
N VAL A 38 22.05 -20.68 16.34
CA VAL A 38 22.77 -19.46 15.95
C VAL A 38 24.21 -19.49 16.46
N THR A 39 24.41 -19.89 17.72
CA THR A 39 25.76 -19.95 18.30
C THR A 39 26.63 -20.98 17.60
N LEU A 40 26.09 -22.18 17.33
CA LEU A 40 26.82 -23.27 16.70
C LEU A 40 27.15 -22.97 15.23
N THR A 41 26.16 -22.56 14.45
CA THR A 41 26.33 -22.20 13.03
C THR A 41 27.28 -21.02 12.87
N LEU A 42 27.28 -20.05 13.78
CA LEU A 42 28.26 -18.95 13.80
C LEU A 42 29.70 -19.43 14.03
N ILE A 43 29.91 -20.42 14.91
CA ILE A 43 31.25 -20.99 15.15
C ILE A 43 31.69 -21.79 13.92
N LEU A 44 30.82 -22.65 13.39
CA LEU A 44 31.11 -23.54 12.27
C LEU A 44 31.34 -22.78 10.95
N ALA A 45 30.66 -21.65 10.75
CA ALA A 45 30.87 -20.78 9.60
C ALA A 45 32.27 -20.15 9.52
N LYS A 46 33.08 -20.22 10.59
CA LYS A 46 34.50 -19.82 10.55
C LYS A 46 35.36 -20.84 9.81
N ASP A 47 35.00 -22.11 9.89
CA ASP A 47 35.76 -23.21 9.29
C ASP A 47 35.22 -23.54 7.88
N ASP A 48 33.90 -23.51 7.70
CA ASP A 48 33.23 -23.81 6.42
C ASP A 48 32.08 -22.81 6.14
N PRO A 49 32.40 -21.59 5.68
CA PRO A 49 31.42 -20.53 5.51
C PRO A 49 30.34 -20.84 4.48
N ASP A 50 30.68 -21.55 3.40
CA ASP A 50 29.75 -21.84 2.30
C ASP A 50 28.60 -22.74 2.75
N ILE A 51 28.88 -23.68 3.67
CA ILE A 51 27.88 -24.57 4.24
C ILE A 51 27.09 -23.89 5.35
N TYR A 52 27.76 -23.20 6.28
CA TYR A 52 27.13 -22.79 7.54
C TYR A 52 26.60 -21.36 7.55
N ARG A 53 27.00 -20.46 6.63
CA ARG A 53 26.38 -19.13 6.53
C ARG A 53 24.89 -19.19 6.13
N PRO A 54 24.47 -20.03 5.16
CA PRO A 54 23.05 -20.19 4.87
C PRO A 54 22.27 -20.72 6.09
N LEU A 55 22.81 -21.71 6.81
CA LEU A 55 22.17 -22.26 8.00
C LEU A 55 22.07 -21.23 9.14
N LEU A 56 23.11 -20.41 9.31
CA LEU A 56 23.08 -19.29 10.25
C LEU A 56 22.00 -18.27 9.86
N SER A 57 21.83 -18.01 8.56
CA SER A 57 20.75 -17.14 8.05
C SER A 57 19.38 -17.63 8.48
N ASP A 58 19.12 -18.93 8.27
CA ASP A 58 17.85 -19.57 8.66
C ASP A 58 17.64 -19.53 10.17
N ALA A 59 18.68 -19.84 10.96
CA ALA A 59 18.62 -19.80 12.42
C ALA A 59 18.31 -18.39 12.95
N LEU A 60 18.91 -17.34 12.36
CA LEU A 60 18.64 -15.94 12.72
C LEU A 60 17.19 -15.56 12.42
N ASN A 61 16.67 -15.91 11.24
CA ASN A 61 15.28 -15.66 10.85
C ASN A 61 14.28 -16.36 11.79
N ASN A 62 14.58 -17.61 12.15
CA ASN A 62 13.75 -18.40 13.05
C ASN A 62 13.74 -17.83 14.47
N ALA A 63 14.89 -17.44 15.01
CA ALA A 63 14.98 -16.80 16.32
C ALA A 63 14.21 -15.47 16.36
N ALA A 64 14.30 -14.66 15.30
CA ALA A 64 13.52 -13.42 15.18
C ALA A 64 12.01 -13.70 15.16
N SER A 65 11.58 -14.71 14.39
CA SER A 65 10.19 -15.15 14.32
C SER A 65 9.65 -15.59 15.70
N ASP A 66 10.40 -16.41 16.43
CA ASP A 66 10.02 -16.86 17.77
C ASP A 66 9.91 -15.69 18.76
N LEU A 67 10.89 -14.78 18.77
CA LEU A 67 10.83 -13.54 19.56
C LEU A 67 9.61 -12.68 19.22
N CYS A 68 9.22 -12.64 17.94
CA CYS A 68 8.02 -11.94 17.49
C CYS A 68 6.73 -12.56 18.02
N GLN A 69 6.66 -13.89 18.11
CA GLN A 69 5.53 -14.61 18.73
C GLN A 69 5.48 -14.34 20.25
N LEU A 70 6.65 -14.25 20.89
CA LEU A 70 6.80 -13.86 22.30
C LEU A 70 6.57 -12.37 22.57
N ARG A 71 6.26 -11.57 21.55
CA ARG A 71 6.05 -10.11 21.65
C ARG A 71 7.30 -9.33 22.08
N ARG A 72 8.50 -9.93 21.93
CA ARG A 72 9.81 -9.34 22.22
C ARG A 72 10.42 -8.73 20.95
N ARG A 73 9.76 -7.69 20.42
CA ARG A 73 10.07 -7.14 19.09
C ARG A 73 11.40 -6.42 18.99
N GLU A 74 11.81 -5.75 20.06
CA GLU A 74 13.10 -5.07 20.13
C GLU A 74 14.24 -6.07 19.99
N GLU A 75 14.12 -7.24 20.62
CA GLU A 75 15.08 -8.33 20.50
C GLU A 75 14.99 -9.01 19.13
N ALA A 76 13.77 -9.26 18.62
CA ALA A 76 13.58 -9.80 17.27
C ALA A 76 14.31 -8.95 16.22
N LEU A 77 14.19 -7.63 16.33
CA LEU A 77 14.83 -6.69 15.42
C LEU A 77 16.37 -6.81 15.41
N GLU A 78 17.00 -7.17 16.54
CA GLU A 78 18.45 -7.41 16.56
C GLU A 78 18.84 -8.63 15.71
N TYR A 79 18.01 -9.68 15.73
CA TYR A 79 18.19 -10.86 14.88
C TYR A 79 17.87 -10.57 13.42
N ASP A 80 16.79 -9.84 13.14
CA ASP A 80 16.41 -9.42 11.79
C ASP A 80 17.51 -8.60 11.11
N ILE A 81 18.12 -7.64 11.82
CA ILE A 81 19.22 -6.84 11.28
C ILE A 81 20.44 -7.71 10.97
N LYS A 82 20.77 -8.69 11.82
CA LYS A 82 21.85 -9.65 11.55
C LYS A 82 21.52 -10.52 10.33
N HIS A 83 20.27 -10.98 10.23
CA HIS A 83 19.77 -11.78 9.11
C HIS A 83 19.87 -11.00 7.79
N VAL A 84 19.41 -9.74 7.75
CA VAL A 84 19.56 -8.86 6.57
C VAL A 84 21.02 -8.65 6.19
N ASN A 85 21.90 -8.41 7.16
CA ASN A 85 23.31 -8.18 6.86
C ASN A 85 24.00 -9.43 6.30
N LEU A 86 23.68 -10.61 6.85
CA LEU A 86 24.24 -11.88 6.35
C LEU A 86 23.69 -12.23 4.97
N THR A 87 22.38 -12.16 4.77
CA THR A 87 21.74 -12.42 3.47
C THR A 87 22.19 -11.44 2.39
N ARG A 88 22.53 -10.20 2.76
CA ARG A 88 23.12 -9.23 1.81
C ARG A 88 24.49 -9.68 1.31
N ILE A 89 25.37 -10.15 2.21
CA ILE A 89 26.68 -10.71 1.83
C ILE A 89 26.49 -11.94 0.93
N LEU A 90 25.57 -12.83 1.30
CA LEU A 90 25.28 -14.03 0.50
C LEU A 90 24.71 -13.68 -0.89
N ALA A 91 23.89 -12.63 -0.99
CA ALA A 91 23.34 -12.14 -2.25
C ALA A 91 24.38 -11.45 -3.15
N GLU A 92 25.46 -10.90 -2.58
CA GLU A 92 26.61 -10.42 -3.36
C GLU A 92 27.43 -11.58 -3.94
N GLU A 93 27.44 -12.73 -3.25
CA GLU A 93 28.14 -13.95 -3.67
C GLU A 93 27.30 -14.79 -4.65
N SER A 94 25.97 -14.77 -4.54
CA SER A 94 25.07 -15.54 -5.41
C SER A 94 23.65 -14.95 -5.48
N ASP A 95 23.14 -14.76 -6.70
CA ASP A 95 21.78 -14.28 -6.97
C ASP A 95 20.67 -15.17 -6.36
N ALA A 96 20.99 -16.43 -6.02
CA ALA A 96 20.06 -17.34 -5.36
C ALA A 96 19.57 -16.83 -4.00
N PHE A 97 20.32 -15.93 -3.35
CA PHE A 97 19.95 -15.34 -2.06
C PHE A 97 19.16 -14.02 -2.19
N LEU A 98 18.96 -13.47 -3.41
CA LEU A 98 18.19 -12.24 -3.58
C LEU A 98 16.74 -12.35 -3.08
N PRO A 99 15.99 -13.46 -3.31
CA PRO A 99 14.66 -13.63 -2.72
C PRO A 99 14.69 -13.67 -1.19
N ILE A 100 15.69 -14.35 -0.61
CA ILE A 100 15.86 -14.48 0.85
C ILE A 100 16.16 -13.12 1.47
N LEU A 101 16.98 -12.29 0.81
CA LEU A 101 17.22 -10.91 1.23
C LEU A 101 15.94 -10.05 1.17
N ALA A 102 15.09 -10.23 0.15
CA ALA A 102 13.82 -9.51 0.05
C ALA A 102 12.85 -9.87 1.19
N ASP A 103 12.81 -11.13 1.58
CA ASP A 103 12.03 -11.59 2.74
C ASP A 103 12.62 -11.05 4.05
N ALA A 104 13.94 -11.12 4.23
CA ALA A 104 14.64 -10.56 5.38
C ALA A 104 14.33 -9.06 5.58
N LEU A 105 14.39 -8.29 4.49
CA LEU A 105 14.02 -6.87 4.49
C LEU A 105 12.55 -6.69 4.87
N SER A 106 11.64 -7.51 4.32
CA SER A 106 10.20 -7.42 4.59
C SER A 106 9.84 -7.69 6.05
N PHE A 107 10.49 -8.66 6.71
CA PHE A 107 10.31 -8.91 8.14
C PHE A 107 10.84 -7.76 9.00
N THR A 108 12.06 -7.30 8.72
CA THR A 108 12.67 -6.15 9.41
C THR A 108 11.80 -4.89 9.32
N ILE A 109 11.26 -4.61 8.13
CA ILE A 109 10.34 -3.49 7.89
C ILE A 109 9.09 -3.62 8.77
N LEU A 110 8.48 -4.81 8.79
CA LEU A 110 7.26 -5.07 9.55
C LEU A 110 7.45 -4.77 11.04
N ASP A 111 8.55 -5.21 11.63
CA ASP A 111 8.80 -4.98 13.05
C ASP A 111 9.20 -3.54 13.37
N LEU A 112 9.97 -2.88 12.51
CA LEU A 112 10.21 -1.43 12.63
C LEU A 112 8.91 -0.62 12.57
N VAL A 113 7.97 -0.98 11.69
CA VAL A 113 6.64 -0.35 11.61
C VAL A 113 5.86 -0.58 12.90
N LYS A 114 5.83 -1.81 13.43
CA LYS A 114 5.12 -2.14 14.68
C LYS A 114 5.74 -1.45 15.90
N LEU A 115 7.04 -1.18 15.89
CA LEU A 115 7.76 -0.39 16.89
C LEU A 115 7.60 1.13 16.70
N GLY A 116 6.91 1.57 15.64
CA GLY A 116 6.75 2.99 15.32
C GLY A 116 7.99 3.67 14.74
N ARG A 117 9.04 2.90 14.39
CA ARG A 117 10.33 3.36 13.86
C ARG A 117 10.27 3.58 12.34
N LEU A 118 9.28 4.35 11.88
CA LEU A 118 8.97 4.53 10.45
C LEU A 118 10.12 5.10 9.61
N ARG A 119 10.96 5.96 10.20
CA ARG A 119 12.13 6.52 9.47
C ARG A 119 13.14 5.45 9.12
N GLU A 120 13.34 4.49 10.01
CA GLU A 120 14.26 3.36 9.81
C GLU A 120 13.64 2.33 8.87
N ALA A 121 12.35 2.03 9.04
CA ALA A 121 11.61 1.16 8.12
C ALA A 121 11.73 1.65 6.68
N LEU A 122 11.64 2.97 6.46
CA LEU A 122 11.73 3.57 5.13
C LEU A 122 13.10 3.36 4.45
N VAL A 123 14.18 3.17 5.22
CA VAL A 123 15.51 2.85 4.64
C VAL A 123 15.45 1.47 3.99
N TYR A 124 14.98 0.47 4.74
CA TYR A 124 14.83 -0.91 4.27
C TYR A 124 13.77 -1.04 3.17
N GLU A 125 12.65 -0.30 3.25
CA GLU A 125 11.62 -0.24 2.19
C GLU A 125 12.22 0.17 0.84
N LYS A 126 13.04 1.23 0.82
CA LYS A 126 13.67 1.71 -0.41
C LYS A 126 14.68 0.72 -0.98
N GLU A 127 15.39 -0.01 -0.12
CA GLU A 127 16.27 -1.11 -0.51
C GLU A 127 15.44 -2.26 -1.12
N ASN A 128 14.38 -2.67 -0.44
CA ASN A 128 13.51 -3.77 -0.87
C ASN A 128 12.84 -3.46 -2.21
N VAL A 129 12.38 -2.24 -2.45
CA VAL A 129 11.84 -1.82 -3.76
C VAL A 129 12.90 -1.96 -4.86
N LYS A 130 14.16 -1.58 -4.62
CA LYS A 130 15.24 -1.73 -5.61
C LYS A 130 15.54 -3.19 -5.87
N LEU A 131 15.58 -4.01 -4.82
CA LEU A 131 15.84 -5.44 -4.91
C LEU A 131 14.73 -6.15 -5.69
N ILE A 132 13.47 -5.92 -5.32
CA ILE A 132 12.32 -6.53 -6.02
C ILE A 132 12.34 -6.17 -7.50
N ARG A 133 12.74 -4.96 -7.90
CA ARG A 133 12.83 -4.59 -9.34
C ARG A 133 13.81 -5.44 -10.15
N VAL A 134 14.85 -6.00 -9.52
CA VAL A 134 15.90 -6.79 -10.18
C VAL A 134 15.76 -8.29 -9.96
N LEU A 135 14.81 -8.75 -9.14
CA LEU A 135 14.55 -10.17 -8.94
C LEU A 135 14.17 -10.87 -10.27
N PRO A 136 14.58 -12.14 -10.45
CA PRO A 136 14.12 -12.95 -11.58
C PRO A 136 12.60 -12.97 -11.69
N LYS A 137 12.08 -12.71 -12.89
CA LYS A 137 10.65 -12.57 -13.16
C LYS A 137 10.06 -13.88 -13.68
N GLU A 138 10.03 -14.89 -12.82
CA GLU A 138 9.53 -16.24 -13.18
C GLU A 138 8.02 -16.21 -13.44
N ASP A 139 7.26 -15.55 -12.56
CA ASP A 139 5.84 -15.27 -12.73
C ASP A 139 5.61 -13.75 -12.69
N ARG A 140 5.19 -13.19 -13.83
CA ARG A 140 4.94 -11.77 -13.99
C ARG A 140 3.87 -11.26 -13.01
N ILE A 141 2.78 -12.00 -12.81
CA ILE A 141 1.67 -11.55 -11.96
C ILE A 141 2.11 -11.55 -10.50
N LEU A 142 2.81 -12.60 -10.05
CA LEU A 142 3.33 -12.66 -8.68
C LEU A 142 4.35 -11.55 -8.43
N PHE A 143 5.28 -11.34 -9.37
CA PHE A 143 6.28 -10.27 -9.29
C PHE A 143 5.64 -8.88 -9.20
N HIS A 144 4.74 -8.55 -10.14
CA HIS A 144 4.09 -7.25 -10.17
C HIS A 144 3.21 -7.04 -8.92
N SER A 145 2.59 -8.10 -8.41
CA SER A 145 1.82 -8.06 -7.15
C SER A 145 2.70 -7.78 -5.94
N LEU A 146 3.87 -8.42 -5.85
CA LEU A 146 4.85 -8.17 -4.81
C LEU A 146 5.32 -6.71 -4.84
N LEU A 147 5.72 -6.22 -6.02
CA LEU A 147 6.16 -4.84 -6.19
C LEU A 147 5.06 -3.82 -5.82
N VAL A 148 3.80 -4.07 -6.19
CA VAL A 148 2.66 -3.22 -5.80
C VAL A 148 2.50 -3.16 -4.28
N ASN A 149 2.63 -4.28 -3.58
CA ASN A 149 2.50 -4.30 -2.12
C ASN A 149 3.63 -3.49 -1.46
N THR A 150 4.88 -3.71 -1.87
CA THR A 150 6.04 -2.98 -1.32
C THR A 150 5.94 -1.48 -1.60
N LEU A 151 5.58 -1.08 -2.82
CA LEU A 151 5.35 0.33 -3.16
C LEU A 151 4.24 0.95 -2.29
N SER A 152 3.15 0.22 -2.05
CA SER A 152 2.04 0.71 -1.23
C SER A 152 2.46 0.97 0.22
N ASN A 153 3.28 0.08 0.79
CA ASN A 153 3.82 0.24 2.15
C ASN A 153 4.79 1.43 2.22
N THR A 154 5.69 1.55 1.25
CA THR A 154 6.60 2.70 1.11
C THR A 154 5.83 4.02 1.02
N VAL A 155 4.78 4.09 0.19
CA VAL A 155 3.88 5.26 0.06
C VAL A 155 3.23 5.60 1.39
N SER A 156 2.71 4.60 2.12
CA SER A 156 2.07 4.79 3.42
C SER A 156 3.06 5.37 4.45
N ALA A 157 4.27 4.81 4.55
CA ALA A 157 5.31 5.31 5.45
C ALA A 157 5.73 6.75 5.11
N LEU A 158 5.93 7.07 3.82
CA LEU A 158 6.25 8.41 3.37
C LEU A 158 5.14 9.42 3.69
N ASN A 159 3.88 9.02 3.53
CA ASN A 159 2.73 9.84 3.88
C ASN A 159 2.70 10.17 5.37
N ILE A 160 2.92 9.19 6.25
CA ILE A 160 2.95 9.42 7.70
C ILE A 160 4.12 10.35 8.08
N LEU A 161 5.25 10.23 7.39
CA LEU A 161 6.43 11.07 7.59
C LEU A 161 6.32 12.46 6.94
N GLY A 162 5.21 12.78 6.26
CA GLY A 162 5.01 14.07 5.58
C GLY A 162 5.83 14.26 4.30
N ARG A 163 6.44 13.21 3.75
CA ARG A 163 7.30 13.24 2.55
C ARG A 163 6.46 13.03 1.28
N TYR A 164 5.60 14.00 1.00
CA TYR A 164 4.51 13.87 0.04
C TYR A 164 4.95 13.77 -1.42
N GLU A 165 5.98 14.50 -1.83
CA GLU A 165 6.53 14.43 -3.19
C GLU A 165 7.13 13.05 -3.48
N GLU A 166 7.84 12.48 -2.52
CA GLU A 166 8.38 11.12 -2.63
C GLU A 166 7.28 10.07 -2.60
N ALA A 167 6.26 10.25 -1.76
CA ALA A 167 5.10 9.35 -1.75
C ALA A 167 4.39 9.37 -3.11
N LEU A 168 4.26 10.55 -3.74
CA LEU A 168 3.66 10.68 -5.05
C LEU A 168 4.48 9.96 -6.13
N TYR A 169 5.80 10.03 -6.08
CA TYR A 169 6.68 9.31 -7.01
C TYR A 169 6.35 7.80 -7.02
N PHE A 170 6.36 7.15 -5.85
CA PHE A 170 6.04 5.72 -5.76
C PHE A 170 4.57 5.41 -6.02
N SER A 171 3.64 6.34 -5.73
CA SER A 171 2.22 6.15 -6.03
C SER A 171 1.94 6.09 -7.53
N LYS A 172 2.65 6.90 -8.34
CA LYS A 172 2.51 6.87 -9.81
C LYS A 172 2.97 5.54 -10.40
N GLU A 173 4.15 5.07 -9.99
CA GLU A 173 4.65 3.74 -10.39
C GLU A 173 3.69 2.62 -9.95
N ASN A 174 3.11 2.73 -8.74
CA ASN A 174 2.14 1.76 -8.26
C ASN A 174 0.88 1.69 -9.15
N VAL A 175 0.37 2.85 -9.58
CA VAL A 175 -0.77 2.94 -10.52
C VAL A 175 -0.41 2.32 -11.86
N GLU A 176 0.75 2.64 -12.43
CA GLU A 176 1.23 2.08 -13.71
C GLU A 176 1.29 0.53 -13.68
N ILE A 177 1.77 -0.05 -12.59
CA ILE A 177 1.80 -1.51 -12.44
C ILE A 177 0.39 -2.08 -12.27
N LEU A 178 -0.47 -1.40 -11.49
CA LEU A 178 -1.85 -1.83 -11.28
C LEU A 178 -2.68 -1.77 -12.57
N HIS A 179 -2.37 -0.90 -13.53
CA HIS A 179 -2.96 -0.93 -14.86
C HIS A 179 -2.69 -2.26 -15.57
N ILE A 180 -1.42 -2.66 -15.65
CA ILE A 180 -1.00 -3.92 -16.28
C ILE A 180 -1.76 -5.09 -15.64
N LEU A 181 -1.77 -5.15 -14.31
CA LEU A 181 -2.43 -6.22 -13.58
C LEU A 181 -3.97 -6.19 -13.72
N ALA A 182 -4.57 -5.01 -13.86
CA ALA A 182 -6.02 -4.85 -14.05
C ALA A 182 -6.49 -5.21 -15.47
N GLU A 183 -5.59 -5.22 -16.45
CA GLU A 183 -5.85 -5.77 -17.78
C GLU A 183 -5.77 -7.31 -17.76
N GLU A 184 -4.75 -7.87 -17.10
CA GLU A 184 -4.52 -9.32 -17.04
C GLU A 184 -5.51 -10.06 -16.12
N VAL A 185 -5.76 -9.53 -14.92
CA VAL A 185 -6.69 -10.13 -13.93
C VAL A 185 -7.66 -9.07 -13.38
N PRO A 186 -8.63 -8.62 -14.20
CA PRO A 186 -9.45 -7.45 -13.89
C PRO A 186 -10.22 -7.52 -12.57
N LYS A 187 -10.80 -8.69 -12.25
CA LYS A 187 -11.61 -8.87 -11.03
C LYS A 187 -10.81 -8.63 -9.75
N THR A 188 -9.52 -8.95 -9.77
CA THR A 188 -8.63 -8.84 -8.60
C THR A 188 -8.04 -7.44 -8.50
N PHE A 189 -7.61 -6.85 -9.63
CA PHE A 189 -6.78 -5.64 -9.60
C PHE A 189 -7.51 -4.35 -9.94
N ARG A 190 -8.66 -4.35 -10.63
CA ARG A 190 -9.45 -3.11 -10.83
C ARG A 190 -9.86 -2.45 -9.50
N PRO A 191 -10.31 -3.19 -8.46
CA PRO A 191 -10.60 -2.57 -7.17
C PRO A 191 -9.36 -1.96 -6.51
N LYS A 192 -8.18 -2.59 -6.67
CA LYS A 192 -6.91 -2.10 -6.14
C LYS A 192 -6.45 -0.83 -6.89
N LEU A 193 -6.57 -0.82 -8.22
CA LEU A 193 -6.28 0.33 -9.08
C LEU A 193 -7.15 1.53 -8.68
N VAL A 194 -8.45 1.33 -8.48
CA VAL A 194 -9.35 2.39 -7.98
C VAL A 194 -8.85 2.96 -6.64
N SER A 195 -8.46 2.13 -5.68
CA SER A 195 -7.92 2.62 -4.41
C SER A 195 -6.62 3.41 -4.59
N ALA A 196 -5.69 2.94 -5.41
CA ALA A 196 -4.42 3.61 -5.69
C ALA A 196 -4.61 4.97 -6.39
N LEU A 197 -5.51 5.03 -7.38
CA LEU A 197 -5.90 6.26 -8.07
C LEU A 197 -6.49 7.27 -7.07
N SER A 198 -7.44 6.88 -6.22
CA SER A 198 -8.06 7.79 -5.24
C SER A 198 -7.03 8.37 -4.25
N HIS A 199 -6.08 7.56 -3.78
CA HIS A 199 -4.99 8.05 -2.92
C HIS A 199 -4.07 9.02 -3.67
N THR A 200 -3.74 8.72 -4.92
CA THR A 200 -2.91 9.57 -5.78
C THR A 200 -3.57 10.93 -6.04
N VAL A 201 -4.88 10.94 -6.33
CA VAL A 201 -5.67 12.18 -6.46
C VAL A 201 -5.60 13.02 -5.19
N SER A 202 -5.84 12.41 -4.02
CA SER A 202 -5.76 13.12 -2.74
C SER A 202 -4.36 13.72 -2.51
N ARG A 203 -3.31 12.98 -2.86
CA ARG A 203 -1.91 13.43 -2.72
C ARG A 203 -1.60 14.59 -3.67
N LEU A 204 -1.99 14.49 -4.93
CA LEU A 204 -1.84 15.57 -5.93
C LEU A 204 -2.58 16.83 -5.52
N MET A 205 -3.79 16.70 -4.98
CA MET A 205 -4.57 17.84 -4.47
C MET A 205 -3.90 18.52 -3.28
N GLN A 206 -3.30 17.76 -2.35
CA GLN A 206 -2.53 18.32 -1.23
C GLN A 206 -1.27 19.07 -1.71
N LEU A 207 -0.65 18.59 -2.79
CA LEU A 207 0.48 19.23 -3.47
C LEU A 207 0.05 20.33 -4.45
N GLN A 208 -1.24 20.67 -4.50
CA GLN A 208 -1.83 21.67 -5.40
C GLN A 208 -1.64 21.41 -6.91
N ARG A 209 -1.33 20.16 -7.31
CA ARG A 209 -1.20 19.72 -8.71
C ARG A 209 -2.57 19.30 -9.26
N ARG A 210 -3.46 20.29 -9.42
CA ARG A 210 -4.90 20.09 -9.62
C ARG A 210 -5.25 19.53 -10.99
N GLU A 211 -4.55 19.94 -12.03
CA GLU A 211 -4.72 19.41 -13.39
C GLU A 211 -4.39 17.92 -13.42
N GLU A 212 -3.23 17.52 -12.90
CA GLU A 212 -2.89 16.10 -12.80
C GLU A 212 -3.86 15.33 -11.91
N ALA A 213 -4.30 15.91 -10.79
CA ALA A 213 -5.30 15.27 -9.94
C ALA A 213 -6.61 15.00 -10.68
N LEU A 214 -6.99 15.91 -11.58
CA LEU A 214 -8.20 15.76 -12.39
C LEU A 214 -8.07 14.53 -13.31
N ASP A 215 -6.96 14.38 -14.03
CA ASP A 215 -6.73 13.27 -14.96
C ASP A 215 -6.90 11.91 -14.26
N TYR A 216 -6.23 11.71 -13.11
CA TYR A 216 -6.36 10.49 -12.31
C TYR A 216 -7.78 10.30 -11.74
N SER A 217 -8.48 11.39 -11.42
CA SER A 217 -9.84 11.31 -10.86
C SER A 217 -10.89 10.93 -11.90
N GLU A 218 -10.74 11.39 -13.14
CA GLU A 218 -11.64 11.06 -14.25
C GLU A 218 -11.50 9.57 -14.59
N GLU A 219 -10.27 9.07 -14.69
CA GLU A 219 -9.97 7.65 -14.87
C GLU A 219 -10.56 6.78 -13.75
N ASN A 220 -10.40 7.20 -12.49
CA ASN A 220 -10.98 6.51 -11.34
C ASN A 220 -12.50 6.34 -11.48
N VAL A 221 -13.19 7.42 -11.88
CA VAL A 221 -14.63 7.40 -12.10
C VAL A 221 -15.02 6.43 -13.22
N GLU A 222 -14.25 6.36 -14.30
CA GLU A 222 -14.52 5.43 -15.40
C GLU A 222 -14.47 3.97 -14.95
N ILE A 223 -13.40 3.58 -14.24
CA ILE A 223 -13.24 2.21 -13.76
C ILE A 223 -14.32 1.87 -12.74
N ILE A 224 -14.59 2.78 -11.80
CA ILE A 224 -15.54 2.51 -10.72
C ILE A 224 -16.99 2.50 -11.18
N ARG A 225 -17.32 3.17 -12.30
CA ARG A 225 -18.62 3.02 -12.98
C ARG A 225 -18.82 1.62 -13.52
N ILE A 226 -17.78 0.98 -14.07
CA ILE A 226 -17.84 -0.42 -14.53
C ILE A 226 -18.09 -1.33 -13.33
N LEU A 227 -17.29 -1.18 -12.26
CA LEU A 227 -17.44 -1.98 -11.05
C LEU A 227 -18.81 -1.79 -10.36
N ALA A 228 -19.36 -0.57 -10.37
CA ALA A 228 -20.69 -0.29 -9.80
C ALA A 228 -21.86 -0.83 -10.65
N LYS A 229 -21.63 -1.21 -11.91
CA LYS A 229 -22.61 -1.96 -12.71
C LYS A 229 -22.55 -3.45 -12.38
N GLU A 230 -21.35 -3.99 -12.13
CA GLU A 230 -21.13 -5.40 -11.80
C GLU A 230 -21.54 -5.73 -10.35
N ASP A 231 -21.15 -4.90 -9.38
CA ASP A 231 -21.52 -5.00 -7.98
C ASP A 231 -21.93 -3.60 -7.43
N PRO A 232 -23.21 -3.24 -7.61
CA PRO A 232 -23.71 -1.95 -7.18
C PRO A 232 -23.62 -1.73 -5.66
N TYR A 233 -23.76 -2.77 -4.84
CA TYR A 233 -23.78 -2.64 -3.39
C TYR A 233 -22.41 -2.19 -2.86
N THR A 234 -21.34 -2.82 -3.35
CA THR A 234 -19.98 -2.50 -2.92
C THR A 234 -19.46 -1.20 -3.53
N PHE A 235 -19.77 -0.92 -4.81
CA PHE A 235 -19.08 0.14 -5.56
C PHE A 235 -19.89 1.41 -5.77
N ARG A 236 -21.22 1.44 -5.60
CA ARG A 236 -21.98 2.72 -5.65
C ARG A 236 -21.52 3.74 -4.59
N PRO A 237 -21.26 3.37 -3.32
CA PRO A 237 -20.75 4.32 -2.33
C PRO A 237 -19.40 4.89 -2.75
N LYS A 238 -18.51 4.04 -3.27
CA LYS A 238 -17.19 4.46 -3.73
C LYS A 238 -17.27 5.35 -4.98
N LEU A 239 -18.19 5.06 -5.91
CA LEU A 239 -18.46 5.90 -7.09
C LEU A 239 -18.90 7.31 -6.66
N VAL A 240 -19.76 7.41 -5.65
CA VAL A 240 -20.17 8.69 -5.06
C VAL A 240 -18.99 9.48 -4.51
N ASP A 241 -18.01 8.83 -3.90
CA ASP A 241 -16.80 9.47 -3.39
C ASP A 241 -15.87 9.91 -4.54
N ALA A 242 -15.65 9.07 -5.55
CA ALA A 242 -14.86 9.39 -6.74
C ALA A 242 -15.44 10.60 -7.53
N LEU A 243 -16.76 10.62 -7.74
CA LEU A 243 -17.47 11.76 -8.34
C LEU A 243 -17.30 13.04 -7.50
N SER A 244 -17.21 12.92 -6.17
CA SER A 244 -16.96 14.06 -5.29
C SER A 244 -15.53 14.58 -5.40
N GLN A 245 -14.55 13.69 -5.48
CA GLN A 245 -13.15 14.05 -5.65
C GLN A 245 -12.94 14.77 -7.00
N THR A 246 -13.50 14.24 -8.08
CA THR A 246 -13.43 14.85 -9.41
C THR A 246 -14.07 16.24 -9.44
N ALA A 247 -15.28 16.37 -8.87
CA ALA A 247 -15.94 17.67 -8.76
C ALA A 247 -15.12 18.68 -7.93
N SER A 248 -14.46 18.23 -6.86
CA SER A 248 -13.57 19.08 -6.06
C SER A 248 -12.37 19.57 -6.87
N CYS A 249 -11.73 18.70 -7.66
CA CYS A 249 -10.63 19.07 -8.55
C CYS A 249 -11.07 20.16 -9.55
N LEU A 250 -12.19 19.93 -10.24
CA LEU A 250 -12.78 20.88 -11.19
C LEU A 250 -13.17 22.22 -10.53
N MET A 251 -13.71 22.19 -9.32
CA MET A 251 -14.04 23.41 -8.58
C MET A 251 -12.79 24.23 -8.25
N GLN A 252 -11.69 23.60 -7.85
CA GLN A 252 -10.43 24.29 -7.58
C GLN A 252 -9.75 24.81 -8.85
N LEU A 253 -9.98 24.18 -10.00
CA LEU A 253 -9.60 24.66 -11.33
C LEU A 253 -10.58 25.71 -11.90
N GLN A 254 -11.58 26.13 -11.13
CA GLN A 254 -12.64 27.06 -11.55
C GLN A 254 -13.53 26.57 -12.72
N ARG A 255 -13.44 25.29 -13.10
CA ARG A 255 -14.26 24.61 -14.13
C ARG A 255 -15.63 24.19 -13.57
N ARG A 256 -16.40 25.18 -13.11
CA ARG A 256 -17.65 24.97 -12.34
C ARG A 256 -18.73 24.22 -13.11
N GLU A 257 -18.89 24.49 -14.40
CA GLU A 257 -19.92 23.84 -15.23
C GLU A 257 -19.68 22.34 -15.36
N GLU A 258 -18.41 21.94 -15.45
CA GLU A 258 -18.02 20.53 -15.53
C GLU A 258 -18.17 19.86 -14.16
N ALA A 259 -17.76 20.53 -13.07
CA ALA A 259 -17.97 20.03 -11.71
C ALA A 259 -19.46 19.72 -11.44
N LEU A 260 -20.38 20.55 -11.96
CA LEU A 260 -21.81 20.33 -11.82
C LEU A 260 -22.30 19.05 -12.51
N LYS A 261 -21.65 18.60 -13.59
CA LYS A 261 -22.01 17.33 -14.26
C LYS A 261 -21.78 16.15 -13.29
N TYR A 262 -20.61 16.09 -12.67
CA TYR A 262 -20.25 15.07 -11.68
C TYR A 262 -21.12 15.13 -10.42
N LEU A 263 -21.43 16.34 -9.91
CA LEU A 263 -22.33 16.51 -8.76
C LEU A 263 -23.77 16.06 -9.05
N LYS A 264 -24.27 16.31 -10.26
CA LYS A 264 -25.61 15.83 -10.68
C LYS A 264 -25.64 14.31 -10.76
N GLU A 265 -24.61 13.68 -11.31
CA GLU A 265 -24.49 12.22 -11.32
C GLU A 265 -24.41 11.63 -9.92
N LYS A 266 -23.59 12.21 -9.05
CA LYS A 266 -23.48 11.82 -7.64
C LYS A 266 -24.84 11.81 -6.94
N LEU A 267 -25.68 12.81 -7.21
CA LEU A 267 -27.04 12.87 -6.65
C LEU A 267 -27.92 11.72 -7.14
N LYS A 268 -27.81 11.30 -8.41
CA LYS A 268 -28.55 10.15 -8.96
C LYS A 268 -28.19 8.83 -8.26
N HIS A 269 -26.92 8.67 -7.85
CA HIS A 269 -26.47 7.48 -7.10
C HIS A 269 -26.84 7.51 -5.62
N ARG A 270 -27.17 8.68 -5.06
CA ARG A 270 -27.63 8.86 -3.67
C ARG A 270 -29.14 8.92 -3.52
N THR A 271 -29.89 9.18 -4.60
CA THR A 271 -31.33 8.99 -4.62
C THR A 271 -31.62 7.49 -4.60
N PRO A 272 -32.33 6.98 -3.58
CA PRO A 272 -32.62 5.56 -3.49
C PRO A 272 -33.40 5.12 -4.73
N HIS A 273 -33.11 3.91 -5.20
CA HIS A 273 -34.00 3.25 -6.15
C HIS A 273 -35.36 3.07 -5.45
N PRO A 274 -36.51 3.25 -6.12
CA PRO A 274 -37.83 3.08 -5.50
C PRO A 274 -38.05 1.70 -4.84
N ALA A 275 -37.18 0.73 -5.15
CA ALA A 275 -37.19 -0.63 -4.62
C ALA A 275 -36.33 -0.84 -3.34
N GLU A 276 -35.56 0.14 -2.87
CA GLU A 276 -34.71 0.00 -1.68
C GLU A 276 -35.36 0.69 -0.47
N HIS A 277 -35.61 -0.07 0.61
CA HIS A 277 -36.45 0.36 1.74
C HIS A 277 -35.89 1.59 2.51
N PRO A 278 -36.75 2.53 2.95
CA PRO A 278 -36.32 3.81 3.56
C PRO A 278 -35.67 3.74 4.96
N SER A 279 -35.61 2.57 5.60
CA SER A 279 -35.28 2.45 7.04
C SER A 279 -33.78 2.42 7.37
N THR A 280 -32.88 2.37 6.37
CA THR A 280 -31.42 2.38 6.57
C THR A 280 -30.79 3.77 6.40
N PHE A 281 -31.58 4.84 6.34
CA PHE A 281 -31.09 6.20 6.02
C PHE A 281 -30.32 6.87 7.18
N CYS A 282 -29.02 7.14 6.97
CA CYS A 282 -28.18 7.90 7.92
C CYS A 282 -28.25 9.44 7.75
N PRO A 283 -28.11 10.23 8.84
CA PRO A 283 -28.13 11.70 8.82
C PRO A 283 -27.08 12.39 7.93
N ARG A 284 -25.96 11.72 7.61
CA ARG A 284 -24.91 12.22 6.69
C ARG A 284 -25.42 12.59 5.29
N LEU A 285 -26.55 12.02 4.86
CA LEU A 285 -27.19 12.34 3.56
C LEU A 285 -27.91 13.70 3.57
N ALA A 286 -28.43 14.15 4.72
CA ALA A 286 -29.11 15.43 4.83
C ALA A 286 -28.13 16.61 4.73
N ASP A 287 -26.99 16.52 5.42
CA ASP A 287 -25.96 17.57 5.42
C ASP A 287 -25.30 17.73 4.05
N THR A 288 -25.13 16.63 3.33
CA THR A 288 -24.54 16.65 1.99
C THR A 288 -25.51 17.10 0.91
N ARG A 289 -26.82 16.80 1.02
CA ARG A 289 -27.85 17.43 0.18
C ARG A 289 -27.91 18.93 0.42
N ARG A 290 -27.81 19.37 1.68
CA ARG A 290 -27.79 20.80 2.05
C ARG A 290 -26.55 21.50 1.47
N ASN A 291 -25.38 20.88 1.55
CA ASN A 291 -24.14 21.45 1.01
C ASN A 291 -24.12 21.46 -0.53
N ALA A 292 -24.60 20.40 -1.19
CA ALA A 292 -24.71 20.35 -2.64
C ALA A 292 -25.77 21.31 -3.18
N ALA A 293 -26.96 21.38 -2.55
CA ALA A 293 -28.00 22.32 -2.90
C ALA A 293 -27.57 23.78 -2.66
N SER A 294 -26.80 24.05 -1.58
CA SER A 294 -26.20 25.36 -1.33
C SER A 294 -25.19 25.75 -2.43
N ASN A 295 -24.35 24.82 -2.88
CA ASN A 295 -23.40 25.07 -3.96
C ASN A 295 -24.07 25.23 -5.34
N ILE A 296 -25.14 24.47 -5.63
CA ILE A 296 -25.94 24.60 -6.85
C ILE A 296 -26.73 25.92 -6.85
N SER A 297 -27.38 26.25 -5.73
CA SER A 297 -28.14 27.51 -5.57
C SER A 297 -27.24 28.75 -5.69
N LYS A 298 -26.02 28.71 -5.12
CA LYS A 298 -25.01 29.76 -5.35
C LYS A 298 -24.63 29.87 -6.83
N PHE A 299 -24.51 28.76 -7.55
CA PHE A 299 -24.18 28.80 -8.97
C PHE A 299 -25.31 29.39 -9.82
N ASP A 300 -26.56 29.02 -9.56
CA ASP A 300 -27.72 29.55 -10.29
C ASP A 300 -27.89 31.06 -10.04
N SER A 301 -27.60 31.55 -8.82
CA SER A 301 -27.62 32.98 -8.52
C SER A 301 -26.50 33.78 -9.23
N TYR A 302 -25.29 33.21 -9.36
CA TYR A 302 -24.21 33.81 -10.17
C TYR A 302 -24.54 33.87 -11.67
N ARG A 303 -25.25 32.86 -12.20
CA ARG A 303 -25.68 32.84 -13.63
C ARG A 303 -26.75 33.89 -13.91
N VAL A 304 -27.74 34.01 -13.02
CA VAL A 304 -28.77 35.06 -13.10
C VAL A 304 -28.17 36.45 -12.95
N GLY A 305 -27.14 36.61 -12.10
CA GLY A 305 -26.39 37.86 -11.94
C GLY A 305 -25.62 38.31 -13.18
N ARG A 306 -24.98 37.39 -13.92
CA ARG A 306 -24.31 37.72 -15.20
C ARG A 306 -25.29 38.04 -16.33
N HIS A 307 -26.43 37.35 -16.41
CA HIS A 307 -27.42 37.64 -17.45
C HIS A 307 -28.19 38.95 -17.21
N ARG A 308 -28.33 39.41 -15.96
CA ARG A 308 -28.92 40.73 -15.66
C ARG A 308 -27.94 41.91 -15.84
N GLY A 309 -26.65 41.66 -16.09
CA GLY A 309 -25.63 42.69 -16.24
C GLY A 309 -25.35 43.16 -17.68
N ILE A 310 -26.05 42.62 -18.69
CA ILE A 310 -25.77 42.91 -20.12
C ILE A 310 -26.87 43.78 -20.77
N ASP A 311 -28.05 43.93 -20.16
CA ASP A 311 -29.14 44.77 -20.69
C ASP A 311 -29.41 45.98 -19.79
N ALA A 312 -28.55 46.99 -19.84
CA ALA A 312 -28.86 48.34 -19.38
C ALA A 312 -28.58 49.33 -20.52
N PRO A 313 -29.60 49.90 -21.18
CA PRO A 313 -29.37 50.89 -22.22
C PRO A 313 -28.90 52.19 -21.58
N HIS A 314 -27.68 52.61 -21.92
CA HIS A 314 -27.15 53.93 -21.57
C HIS A 314 -27.95 55.04 -22.24
N GLY A 315 -29.00 55.53 -21.58
CA GLY A 315 -29.63 56.81 -21.90
C GLY A 315 -28.68 57.96 -21.53
N ARG A 316 -28.19 58.70 -22.53
CA ARG A 316 -27.52 59.99 -22.32
C ARG A 316 -28.56 61.06 -21.94
N PRO A 317 -28.31 61.91 -20.94
CA PRO A 317 -29.16 63.06 -20.69
C PRO A 317 -28.78 64.24 -21.61
N ARG A 318 -29.79 64.85 -22.23
CA ARG A 318 -29.85 66.29 -22.51
C ARG A 318 -30.96 66.87 -21.65
#